data_AF-A0A2H3NI81-F1
#
_entry.id   AF-A0A2H3NI81-F1
#
_cell.length_a   1.000
_cell.length_b   1.000
_cell.length_c   1.000
_cell.angle_alpha   90.00
_cell.angle_beta   90.00
_cell.angle_gamma   90.00
#
_symmetry.space_group_name_H-M   'P 1'
#
loop_
_entity.id
_entity.type
_entity.pdbx_description
1 polymer ?
#
loop_
_entity_poly.entity_id
_entity_poly.type
_entity_poly.pdbx_seq_one_letter_code
_entity_poly.pdbx_strand_id
1 'polypeptide(L)'
;MQDRNHMKLETFDDVRKSIDKNSDREFQLLLGNGFSMAYDSDIFSYNALHDFVTALDDEDLTTIFSVVKTRNFEVIMSQLDNFLAILDALGGDEMLKKRLANASKKLKHSLLEAVKELHPEHVFKIPEDQSKSCSQFIRLFLDTGGSVYSTNYDLLLYWVLSRAAKEHYGLPAMESFASLPMNGATVSCLTERYVNRRTKSG
;
A
#
# COMPACT_ATOMS: atom_id res chain seq x y z
N MET A 1 27.03 37.75 -5.56
CA MET A 1 26.26 36.89 -4.64
C MET A 1 25.04 36.41 -5.42
N GLN A 2 24.99 35.13 -5.79
CA GLN A 2 23.87 34.58 -6.56
C GLN A 2 22.66 34.35 -5.65
N ASP A 3 21.53 34.89 -6.08
CA ASP A 3 20.23 34.79 -5.46
C ASP A 3 19.75 33.33 -5.51
N ARG A 4 19.70 32.66 -4.35
CA ARG A 4 19.12 31.30 -4.27
C ARG A 4 17.62 31.45 -4.29
N ASN A 5 17.05 31.45 -5.50
CA ASN A 5 15.62 31.26 -5.75
C ASN A 5 15.13 30.07 -4.92
N HIS A 6 14.50 30.34 -3.78
CA HIS A 6 13.78 29.33 -3.03
C HIS A 6 12.56 28.97 -3.87
N MET A 7 12.58 27.79 -4.49
CA MET A 7 11.41 27.25 -5.14
C MET A 7 10.33 27.11 -4.08
N LYS A 8 9.33 28.00 -4.13
CA LYS A 8 8.21 27.99 -3.20
C LYS A 8 7.46 26.68 -3.42
N LEU A 9 7.40 25.84 -2.37
CA LEU A 9 6.64 24.59 -2.42
C LEU A 9 5.15 24.93 -2.62
N GLU A 10 4.54 24.26 -3.59
CA GLU A 10 3.11 24.38 -3.85
C GLU A 10 2.32 23.75 -2.70
N THR A 11 1.17 24.36 -2.37
CA THR A 11 0.25 23.82 -1.37
C THR A 11 -0.75 22.88 -2.02
N PHE A 12 -1.46 22.08 -1.23
CA PHE A 12 -2.53 21.23 -1.76
C PHE A 12 -3.65 22.05 -2.43
N ASP A 13 -3.94 23.26 -1.94
CA ASP A 13 -4.91 24.16 -2.58
C ASP A 13 -4.46 24.60 -3.98
N ASP A 14 -3.14 24.72 -4.20
CA ASP A 14 -2.59 25.02 -5.52
C ASP A 14 -2.77 23.83 -6.47
N VAL A 15 -2.58 22.60 -5.98
CA VAL A 15 -2.87 21.37 -6.73
C VAL A 15 -4.35 21.30 -7.10
N ARG A 16 -5.25 21.57 -6.16
CA ARG A 16 -6.70 21.58 -6.43
C ARG A 16 -7.08 22.60 -7.51
N LYS A 17 -6.54 23.82 -7.43
CA LYS A 17 -6.73 24.83 -8.48
C LYS A 17 -6.17 24.37 -9.83
N SER A 18 -5.06 23.63 -9.84
CA SER A 18 -4.50 23.08 -11.07
C SER A 18 -5.42 22.02 -11.68
N ILE A 19 -5.99 21.12 -10.86
CA ILE A 19 -6.97 20.12 -11.33
C ILE A 19 -8.18 20.82 -11.93
N ASP A 20 -8.76 21.80 -11.23
CA ASP A 20 -9.95 22.53 -11.68
C ASP A 20 -9.71 23.30 -12.99
N LYS A 21 -8.49 23.81 -13.20
CA LYS A 21 -8.13 24.59 -14.40
C LYS A 21 -7.82 23.74 -15.63
N ASN A 22 -7.43 22.48 -15.45
CA ASN A 22 -6.98 21.59 -16.53
C ASN A 22 -7.92 20.40 -16.67
N SER A 23 -9.18 20.67 -17.00
CA SER A 23 -10.24 19.66 -17.10
C SER A 23 -10.04 18.64 -18.23
N ASP A 24 -9.14 18.91 -19.16
CA ASP A 24 -8.73 18.04 -20.27
C ASP A 24 -7.57 17.09 -19.91
N ARG A 25 -6.99 17.24 -18.71
CA ARG A 25 -5.87 16.43 -18.25
C ARG A 25 -6.30 15.43 -17.18
N GLU A 26 -5.81 14.19 -17.32
CA GLU A 26 -5.92 13.18 -16.29
C GLU A 26 -4.87 13.38 -15.19
N PHE A 27 -5.31 13.40 -13.93
CA PHE A 27 -4.45 13.51 -12.75
C PHE A 27 -4.37 12.17 -12.02
N GLN A 28 -3.14 11.69 -11.82
CA GLN A 28 -2.85 10.41 -11.18
C GLN A 28 -2.52 10.63 -9.69
N LEU A 29 -2.99 9.74 -8.81
CA LEU A 29 -2.70 9.76 -7.38
C LEU A 29 -1.87 8.54 -7.01
N LEU A 30 -0.75 8.73 -6.32
CA LEU A 30 0.04 7.65 -5.71
C LEU A 30 0.00 7.81 -4.18
N LEU A 31 -0.48 6.78 -3.49
CA LEU A 31 -0.51 6.70 -2.05
C LEU A 31 0.60 5.78 -1.54
N GLY A 32 1.28 6.23 -0.48
CA GLY A 32 2.27 5.44 0.25
C GLY A 32 1.85 5.23 1.70
N ASN A 33 2.70 4.56 2.50
CA ASN A 33 2.32 4.07 3.84
C ASN A 33 1.86 5.18 4.79
N GLY A 34 2.27 6.42 4.53
CA GLY A 34 1.77 7.60 5.24
C GLY A 34 0.25 7.73 5.22
N PHE A 35 -0.43 7.25 4.18
CA PHE A 35 -1.90 7.17 4.14
C PHE A 35 -2.47 6.34 5.29
N SER A 36 -1.91 5.17 5.54
CA SER A 36 -2.41 4.22 6.54
C SER A 36 -1.92 4.58 7.93
N MET A 37 -0.71 5.12 8.05
CA MET A 37 -0.23 5.73 9.29
C MET A 37 -1.08 6.93 9.75
N ALA A 38 -1.65 7.69 8.81
CA ALA A 38 -2.55 8.80 9.15
C ALA A 38 -3.91 8.32 9.69
N TYR A 39 -4.31 7.09 9.36
CA TYR A 39 -5.48 6.45 9.96
C TYR A 39 -5.16 5.89 11.35
N ASP A 40 -4.10 5.09 11.46
CA ASP A 40 -3.66 4.53 12.75
C ASP A 40 -2.16 4.20 12.72
N SER A 41 -1.35 4.98 13.42
CA SER A 41 0.10 4.76 13.49
C SER A 41 0.49 3.56 14.34
N ASP A 42 -0.35 3.14 15.27
CA ASP A 42 -0.05 2.01 16.16
C ASP A 42 -0.21 0.69 15.41
N ILE A 43 -1.09 0.67 14.40
CA ILE A 43 -1.33 -0.48 13.52
C ILE A 43 -0.37 -0.48 12.31
N PHE A 44 -0.19 0.67 11.65
CA PHE A 44 0.49 0.77 10.36
C PHE A 44 1.93 1.29 10.43
N SER A 45 2.51 1.42 11.62
CA SER A 45 3.93 1.75 11.76
C SER A 45 4.83 0.54 11.48
N TYR A 46 6.03 0.83 11.00
CA TYR A 46 7.11 -0.16 10.85
C TYR A 46 7.46 -0.87 12.17
N ASN A 47 7.14 -0.28 13.33
CA ASN A 47 7.40 -0.87 14.64
C ASN A 47 6.43 -2.02 14.94
N ALA A 48 5.13 -1.83 14.71
CA ALA A 48 4.12 -2.86 14.96
C ALA A 48 4.41 -4.14 14.18
N LEU A 49 4.83 -3.96 12.93
CA LEU A 49 5.20 -5.05 12.04
C LEU A 49 6.52 -5.73 12.45
N HIS A 50 7.51 -4.95 12.87
CA HIS A 50 8.76 -5.48 13.42
C HIS A 50 8.49 -6.33 14.67
N ASP A 51 7.67 -5.82 15.59
CA ASP A 51 7.36 -6.48 16.85
C ASP A 51 6.63 -7.82 16.62
N PHE A 52 5.68 -7.83 15.66
CA PHE A 52 5.01 -9.06 15.23
C PHE A 52 5.99 -10.11 14.71
N VAL A 53 6.93 -9.72 13.84
CA VAL A 53 7.88 -10.69 13.25
C VAL A 53 8.91 -11.16 14.27
N THR A 54 9.34 -10.31 15.21
CA THR A 54 10.21 -10.75 16.31
C THR A 54 9.53 -11.71 17.29
N ALA A 55 8.20 -11.69 17.38
CA ALA A 55 7.45 -12.62 18.22
C ALA A 55 7.38 -14.05 17.64
N LEU A 56 7.80 -14.27 16.39
CA LEU A 56 7.74 -15.57 15.73
C LEU A 56 8.86 -16.56 16.14
N ASP A 57 9.80 -16.12 16.99
CA ASP A 57 10.90 -16.94 17.54
C ASP A 57 11.68 -17.76 16.49
N ASP A 58 11.93 -17.16 15.31
CA ASP A 58 12.70 -17.77 14.23
C ASP A 58 14.17 -17.31 14.30
N GLU A 59 15.10 -18.25 14.44
CA GLU A 59 16.53 -17.98 14.62
C GLU A 59 17.16 -17.25 13.41
N ASP A 60 16.76 -17.63 12.19
CA ASP A 60 17.29 -17.03 10.96
C ASP A 60 16.80 -15.59 10.80
N LEU A 61 15.50 -15.37 11.00
CA LEU A 61 14.91 -14.04 10.95
C LEU A 61 15.50 -13.16 12.05
N THR A 62 15.59 -13.64 13.28
CA THR A 62 16.18 -12.91 14.41
C THR A 62 17.62 -12.49 14.09
N THR A 63 18.41 -13.39 13.50
CA THR A 63 19.77 -13.09 13.07
C THR A 63 19.76 -12.00 11.98
N ILE A 64 18.92 -12.13 10.95
CA ILE A 64 18.80 -11.14 9.88
C ILE A 64 18.43 -9.76 10.45
N PHE A 65 17.42 -9.67 11.32
CA PHE A 65 17.01 -8.41 11.95
C PHE A 65 18.10 -7.83 12.85
N SER A 66 18.89 -8.66 13.54
CA SER A 66 20.00 -8.16 14.37
C SER A 66 21.11 -7.48 13.56
N VAL A 67 21.31 -7.95 12.32
CA VAL A 67 22.33 -7.41 11.40
C VAL A 67 21.77 -6.23 10.62
N VAL A 68 20.52 -6.32 10.19
CA VAL A 68 19.87 -5.29 9.38
C VAL A 68 19.34 -4.19 10.29
N LYS A 69 20.06 -3.06 10.33
CA LYS A 69 19.74 -1.89 11.19
C LYS A 69 18.56 -1.06 10.68
N THR A 70 17.50 -1.70 10.18
CA THR A 70 16.27 -1.03 9.75
C THR A 70 15.05 -1.89 10.09
N ARG A 71 13.93 -1.21 10.34
CA ARG A 71 12.61 -1.83 10.51
C ARG A 71 11.79 -1.80 9.21
N ASN A 72 12.35 -1.25 8.13
CA ASN A 72 11.69 -1.21 6.84
C ASN A 72 11.82 -2.57 6.14
N PHE A 73 10.71 -3.30 6.08
CA PHE A 73 10.62 -4.62 5.46
C PHE A 73 10.94 -4.64 3.96
N GLU A 74 10.62 -3.57 3.22
CA GLU A 74 10.98 -3.46 1.80
C GLU A 74 12.49 -3.50 1.62
N VAL A 75 13.20 -2.77 2.48
CA VAL A 75 14.66 -2.70 2.46
C VAL A 75 15.25 -4.05 2.85
N ILE A 76 14.72 -4.70 3.89
CA ILE A 76 15.19 -6.02 4.32
C ILE A 76 14.99 -7.06 3.22
N MET A 77 13.79 -7.13 2.64
CA MET A 77 13.49 -8.06 1.53
C MET A 77 14.37 -7.79 0.31
N SER A 78 14.56 -6.52 -0.05
CA SER A 78 15.44 -6.14 -1.16
C SER A 78 16.89 -6.54 -0.90
N GLN A 79 17.40 -6.35 0.32
CA GLN A 79 18.75 -6.77 0.69
C GLN A 79 18.93 -8.30 0.60
N LEU A 80 17.95 -9.07 1.08
CA LEU A 80 17.98 -10.53 0.96
C LEU A 80 17.94 -11.00 -0.50
N ASP A 81 17.04 -10.44 -1.31
CA ASP A 81 16.91 -10.81 -2.72
C ASP A 81 18.18 -10.42 -3.51
N ASN A 82 18.79 -9.27 -3.22
CA ASN A 82 20.07 -8.87 -3.80
C ASN A 82 21.21 -9.80 -3.39
N PHE A 83 21.28 -10.18 -2.11
CA PHE A 83 22.34 -11.06 -1.62
C PHE A 83 22.22 -12.47 -2.22
N LEU A 84 21.01 -13.00 -2.35
CA LEU A 84 20.74 -14.25 -3.05
C LEU A 84 21.19 -14.20 -4.51
N ALA A 85 20.89 -13.11 -5.22
CA ALA A 85 21.32 -12.94 -6.62
C ALA A 85 22.85 -12.90 -6.75
N ILE A 86 23.55 -12.21 -5.84
CA ILE A 86 25.02 -12.16 -5.81
C ILE A 86 25.61 -13.54 -5.49
N LEU A 87 25.08 -14.22 -4.47
CA LEU A 87 25.50 -15.58 -4.11
C LEU A 87 25.32 -16.55 -5.29
N ASP A 88 24.23 -16.41 -6.04
CA ASP A 88 23.98 -17.24 -7.21
C ASP A 88 24.99 -17.00 -8.33
N ALA A 89 25.22 -15.73 -8.66
CA ALA A 89 26.16 -15.33 -9.70
C ALA A 89 27.62 -15.75 -9.41
N LEU A 90 28.00 -15.82 -8.13
CA LEU A 90 29.34 -16.20 -7.71
C LEU A 90 29.52 -17.70 -7.45
N GLY A 91 28.49 -18.52 -7.68
CA GLY A 91 28.54 -19.96 -7.39
C GLY A 91 28.70 -20.27 -5.90
N GLY A 92 28.06 -19.45 -5.04
CA GLY A 92 28.08 -19.62 -3.60
C GLY A 92 27.44 -20.92 -3.12
N ASP A 93 27.63 -21.24 -1.85
CA ASP A 93 27.16 -22.48 -1.23
C ASP A 93 25.63 -22.67 -1.35
N GLU A 94 25.22 -23.83 -1.87
CA GLU A 94 23.81 -24.16 -2.11
C GLU A 94 23.01 -24.33 -0.80
N MET A 95 23.65 -24.75 0.28
CA MET A 95 22.98 -24.87 1.57
C MET A 95 22.63 -23.48 2.12
N LEU A 96 23.57 -22.54 2.06
CA LEU A 96 23.36 -21.15 2.44
C LEU A 96 22.31 -20.47 1.55
N LYS A 97 22.35 -20.68 0.24
CA LYS A 97 21.31 -20.17 -0.68
C LYS A 97 19.92 -20.64 -0.27
N LYS A 98 19.75 -21.94 0.01
CA LYS A 98 18.46 -22.50 0.46
C LYS A 98 18.01 -21.94 1.81
N ARG A 99 18.92 -21.78 2.77
CA ARG A 99 18.63 -21.19 4.07
C ARG A 99 18.14 -19.74 3.93
N LEU A 100 18.81 -18.92 3.12
CA LEU A 100 18.43 -17.54 2.85
C LEU A 100 17.12 -17.43 2.06
N ALA A 101 16.90 -18.28 1.06
CA ALA A 101 15.65 -18.31 0.31
C ALA A 101 14.46 -18.69 1.21
N ASN A 102 14.66 -19.65 2.11
CA ASN A 102 13.66 -20.00 3.12
C ASN A 102 13.41 -18.86 4.10
N ALA A 103 14.45 -18.18 4.58
CA ALA A 103 14.30 -17.01 5.45
C ALA A 103 13.54 -15.87 4.74
N SER A 104 13.86 -15.56 3.49
CA SER A 104 13.14 -14.57 2.68
C SER A 104 11.65 -14.95 2.51
N LYS A 105 11.37 -16.23 2.23
CA LYS A 105 9.99 -16.73 2.12
C LYS A 105 9.24 -16.63 3.46
N LYS A 106 9.87 -17.00 4.57
CA LYS A 106 9.30 -16.87 5.91
C LYS A 106 8.99 -15.40 6.21
N LEU A 107 9.94 -14.50 5.99
CA LEU A 107 9.75 -13.06 6.19
C LEU A 107 8.55 -12.52 5.40
N LYS A 108 8.43 -12.88 4.12
CA LYS A 108 7.30 -12.50 3.26
C LYS A 108 5.97 -13.04 3.81
N HIS A 109 5.97 -14.28 4.30
CA HIS A 109 4.78 -14.89 4.90
C HIS A 109 4.41 -14.22 6.23
N SER A 110 5.37 -14.00 7.11
CA SER A 110 5.20 -13.28 8.37
C SER A 110 4.63 -11.88 8.18
N LEU A 111 5.10 -11.16 7.17
CA LEU A 111 4.56 -9.87 6.77
C LEU A 111 3.09 -9.96 6.38
N LEU A 112 2.72 -10.95 5.55
CA LEU A 112 1.34 -11.15 5.14
C LEU A 112 0.43 -11.47 6.33
N GLU A 113 0.87 -12.32 7.25
CA GLU A 113 0.09 -12.64 8.45
C GLU A 113 -0.02 -11.44 9.39
N ALA A 114 1.05 -10.69 9.59
CA ALA A 114 1.02 -9.47 10.40
C ALA A 114 0.02 -8.45 9.84
N VAL A 115 0.04 -8.24 8.52
CA VAL A 115 -0.90 -7.34 7.84
C VAL A 115 -2.33 -7.85 8.06
N LYS A 116 -2.61 -9.14 7.88
CA LYS A 116 -3.95 -9.71 8.14
C LYS A 116 -4.43 -9.51 9.57
N GLU A 117 -3.57 -9.78 10.56
CA GLU A 117 -3.89 -9.73 11.99
C GLU A 117 -4.05 -8.29 12.51
N LEU A 118 -3.19 -7.38 12.06
CA LEU A 118 -3.23 -5.96 12.44
C LEU A 118 -4.37 -5.21 11.74
N HIS A 119 -4.89 -5.74 10.63
CA HIS A 119 -5.95 -5.09 9.91
C HIS A 119 -7.28 -5.07 10.69
N PRO A 120 -7.99 -3.92 10.70
CA PRO A 120 -9.36 -3.90 11.19
C PRO A 120 -10.20 -4.95 10.45
N GLU A 121 -10.62 -6.01 11.14
CA GLU A 121 -11.30 -7.17 10.51
C GLU A 121 -12.44 -6.83 9.53
N HIS A 122 -13.05 -5.64 9.64
CA HIS A 122 -14.16 -5.22 8.80
C HIS A 122 -14.12 -3.73 8.42
N VAL A 123 -14.56 -3.45 7.18
CA VAL A 123 -14.80 -2.11 6.59
C VAL A 123 -15.60 -1.19 7.53
N PHE A 124 -16.45 -1.77 8.37
CA PHE A 124 -17.31 -1.06 9.31
C PHE A 124 -16.57 -0.46 10.52
N LYS A 125 -15.30 -0.81 10.75
CA LYS A 125 -14.47 -0.21 11.81
C LYS A 125 -14.00 1.20 11.45
N ILE A 126 -13.98 1.58 10.17
CA ILE A 126 -13.65 2.95 9.74
C ILE A 126 -14.85 3.88 10.03
N PRO A 127 -14.67 4.99 10.76
CA PRO A 127 -15.73 5.99 10.94
C PRO A 127 -16.29 6.49 9.61
N GLU A 128 -17.62 6.66 9.54
CA GLU A 128 -18.33 7.07 8.30
C GLU A 128 -17.81 8.40 7.75
N ASP A 129 -17.64 9.38 8.63
CA ASP A 129 -17.15 10.72 8.30
C ASP A 129 -15.73 10.70 7.74
N GLN A 130 -14.84 9.86 8.30
CA GLN A 130 -13.48 9.68 7.79
C GLN A 130 -13.48 8.97 6.44
N SER A 131 -14.27 7.90 6.29
CA SER A 131 -14.40 7.16 5.03
C SER A 131 -14.94 8.07 3.92
N LYS A 132 -15.96 8.88 4.23
CA LYS A 132 -16.53 9.86 3.31
C LYS A 132 -15.54 10.95 2.93
N SER A 133 -14.82 11.51 3.89
CA SER A 133 -13.80 12.54 3.63
C SER A 133 -12.67 12.01 2.73
N CYS A 134 -12.21 10.78 3.02
CA CYS A 134 -11.20 10.11 2.21
C CYS A 134 -11.70 9.82 0.78
N SER A 135 -12.93 9.31 0.63
CA SER A 135 -13.50 9.08 -0.70
C SER A 135 -13.67 10.37 -1.50
N GLN A 136 -14.05 11.48 -0.86
CA GLN A 136 -14.10 12.80 -1.50
C GLN A 136 -12.72 13.26 -1.98
N PHE A 137 -11.68 13.07 -1.16
CA PHE A 137 -10.30 13.37 -1.56
C PHE A 137 -9.87 12.53 -2.78
N ILE A 138 -10.10 11.22 -2.76
CA ILE A 138 -9.73 10.32 -3.87
C ILE A 138 -10.45 10.70 -5.16
N ARG A 139 -11.72 11.12 -5.06
CA ARG A 139 -12.52 11.54 -6.21
C ARG A 139 -11.97 12.75 -6.94
N LEU A 140 -11.21 13.64 -6.27
CA LEU A 140 -10.55 14.76 -6.94
C LEU A 140 -9.66 14.31 -8.10
N PHE A 141 -9.11 13.09 -8.03
CA PHE A 141 -8.26 12.52 -9.06
C PHE A 141 -9.05 11.61 -10.00
N LEU A 142 -9.90 10.73 -9.49
CA LEU A 142 -10.71 9.83 -10.31
C LEU A 142 -11.71 10.56 -11.22
N ASP A 143 -12.26 11.69 -10.76
CA ASP A 143 -13.23 12.46 -11.56
C ASP A 143 -12.57 13.15 -12.77
N THR A 144 -11.23 13.23 -12.82
CA THR A 144 -10.46 13.69 -13.99
C THR A 144 -10.26 12.61 -15.07
N GLY A 145 -10.72 11.37 -14.81
CA GLY A 145 -10.38 10.20 -15.65
C GLY A 145 -9.03 9.55 -15.28
N GLY A 146 -8.30 10.12 -14.33
CA GLY A 146 -7.06 9.55 -13.82
C GLY A 146 -7.24 8.30 -12.95
N SER A 147 -6.12 7.73 -12.52
CA SER A 147 -6.03 6.51 -11.72
C SER A 147 -5.40 6.77 -10.35
N VAL A 148 -5.70 5.86 -9.42
CA VAL A 148 -5.19 5.84 -8.06
C VAL A 148 -4.35 4.58 -7.88
N TYR A 149 -3.12 4.78 -7.44
CA TYR A 149 -2.15 3.74 -7.16
C TYR A 149 -1.82 3.76 -5.67
N SER A 150 -1.51 2.60 -5.11
CA SER A 150 -1.05 2.47 -3.73
C SER A 150 0.16 1.54 -3.71
N THR A 151 1.20 1.94 -2.98
CA THR A 151 2.31 1.05 -2.64
C THR A 151 2.08 0.33 -1.31
N ASN A 152 0.94 0.55 -0.66
CA ASN A 152 0.69 -0.01 0.65
C ASN A 152 0.32 -1.48 0.54
N TYR A 153 0.79 -2.28 1.50
CA TYR A 153 0.49 -3.70 1.63
C TYR A 153 -0.92 -3.98 2.16
N ASP A 154 -1.66 -2.92 2.45
CA ASP A 154 -2.80 -2.94 3.34
C ASP A 154 -4.12 -2.73 2.56
N LEU A 155 -5.25 -3.09 3.19
CA LEU A 155 -6.58 -3.06 2.56
C LEU A 155 -7.40 -1.78 2.83
N LEU A 156 -6.84 -0.78 3.52
CA LEU A 156 -7.58 0.38 3.98
C LEU A 156 -8.17 1.18 2.81
N LEU A 157 -7.36 1.44 1.79
CA LEU A 157 -7.80 2.13 0.58
C LEU A 157 -8.93 1.37 -0.12
N TYR A 158 -8.78 0.04 -0.22
CA TYR A 158 -9.79 -0.82 -0.84
C TYR A 158 -11.14 -0.76 -0.11
N TRP A 159 -11.12 -0.73 1.22
CA TRP A 159 -12.34 -0.62 2.02
C TRP A 159 -13.05 0.72 1.84
N VAL A 160 -12.31 1.83 1.81
CA VAL A 160 -12.89 3.16 1.53
C VAL A 160 -13.56 3.17 0.16
N LEU A 161 -12.89 2.66 -0.87
CA LEU A 161 -13.44 2.59 -2.23
C LEU A 161 -14.67 1.69 -2.31
N SER A 162 -14.66 0.56 -1.62
CA SER A 162 -15.78 -0.39 -1.57
C SER A 162 -17.01 0.22 -0.90
N ARG A 163 -16.84 0.96 0.21
CA ARG A 163 -17.93 1.67 0.88
C ARG A 163 -18.51 2.78 0.01
N ALA A 164 -17.65 3.60 -0.58
CA ALA A 164 -18.05 4.67 -1.49
C ALA A 164 -18.82 4.14 -2.72
N ALA A 165 -18.40 2.99 -3.27
CA ALA A 165 -19.08 2.35 -4.38
C ALA A 165 -20.47 1.80 -3.99
N LYS A 166 -20.60 1.22 -2.80
CA LYS A 166 -21.90 0.77 -2.25
C LYS A 166 -22.88 1.93 -2.11
N GLU A 167 -22.45 3.05 -1.55
CA GLU A 167 -23.29 4.24 -1.39
C GLU A 167 -23.70 4.87 -2.72
N HIS A 168 -22.78 4.96 -3.68
CA HIS A 168 -23.02 5.68 -4.92
C HIS A 168 -23.78 4.85 -5.98
N TYR A 169 -23.57 3.53 -6.00
CA TYR A 169 -24.12 2.64 -7.03
C TYR A 169 -25.08 1.56 -6.50
N GLY A 170 -25.37 1.55 -5.19
CA GLY A 170 -26.25 0.54 -4.58
C GLY A 170 -25.72 -0.90 -4.67
N LEU A 171 -24.40 -1.07 -4.84
CA LEU A 171 -23.79 -2.39 -4.99
C LEU A 171 -23.81 -3.16 -3.65
N PRO A 172 -24.12 -4.47 -3.64
CA PRO A 172 -24.01 -5.26 -2.42
C PRO A 172 -22.56 -5.25 -1.93
N ALA A 173 -22.38 -5.14 -0.61
CA ALA A 173 -21.06 -5.29 0.01
C ALA A 173 -20.53 -6.68 -0.37
N MET A 174 -19.37 -6.75 -1.03
CA MET A 174 -18.76 -8.00 -1.45
C MET A 174 -18.30 -8.80 -0.23
N GLU A 175 -19.21 -9.61 0.33
CA GLU A 175 -18.88 -10.54 1.43
C GLU A 175 -18.04 -11.75 0.97
N SER A 176 -17.73 -11.91 -0.33
CA SER A 176 -17.03 -13.12 -0.83
C SER A 176 -15.54 -12.98 -1.16
N PHE A 177 -14.93 -11.80 -0.99
CA PHE A 177 -13.55 -11.57 -1.46
C PHE A 177 -12.42 -12.00 -0.52
N ALA A 178 -12.73 -12.46 0.70
CA ALA A 178 -11.75 -13.09 1.60
C ALA A 178 -11.08 -14.36 1.01
N SER A 179 -11.54 -14.82 -0.15
CA SER A 179 -11.07 -16.02 -0.85
C SER A 179 -10.19 -15.75 -2.09
N LEU A 180 -9.96 -14.50 -2.48
CA LEU A 180 -9.15 -14.18 -3.68
C LEU A 180 -7.73 -13.74 -3.28
N PRO A 181 -6.69 -14.23 -3.99
CA PRO A 181 -5.31 -13.86 -3.69
C PRO A 181 -5.13 -12.35 -3.91
N MET A 182 -4.83 -11.64 -2.83
CA MET A 182 -4.55 -10.20 -2.84
C MET A 182 -3.21 -9.94 -3.53
N ASN A 183 -3.22 -9.86 -4.86
CA ASN A 183 -2.12 -9.30 -5.63
C ASN A 183 -2.53 -7.92 -6.18
N GLY A 184 -1.55 -7.02 -6.34
CA GLY A 184 -1.76 -5.59 -6.68
C GLY A 184 -2.55 -5.31 -7.96
N ALA A 185 -2.84 -6.32 -8.77
CA ALA A 185 -3.72 -6.24 -9.95
C ALA A 185 -5.20 -6.02 -9.59
N THR A 186 -5.65 -6.43 -8.40
CA THR A 186 -7.07 -6.36 -8.01
C THR A 186 -7.55 -4.93 -7.80
N VAL A 187 -6.67 -4.02 -7.35
CA VAL A 187 -6.98 -2.59 -7.22
C VAL A 187 -7.10 -1.93 -8.59
N SER A 188 -6.20 -2.25 -9.53
CA SER A 188 -6.24 -1.77 -10.92
C SER A 188 -7.53 -2.17 -11.65
N CYS A 189 -8.03 -3.39 -11.41
CA CYS A 189 -9.27 -3.87 -12.01
C CYS A 189 -10.50 -3.12 -11.47
N LEU A 190 -10.47 -2.63 -10.24
CA LEU A 190 -11.56 -1.85 -9.64
C LEU A 190 -11.58 -0.42 -10.15
N THR A 191 -10.41 0.22 -10.32
CA THR A 191 -10.31 1.51 -11.02
C THR A 191 -10.79 1.39 -12.46
N GLU A 192 -10.35 0.37 -13.20
CA GLU A 192 -10.82 0.14 -14.57
C GLU A 192 -12.34 -0.12 -14.65
N ARG A 193 -12.92 -0.87 -13.71
CA ARG A 193 -14.38 -1.10 -13.67
C ARG A 193 -15.16 0.15 -13.23
N TYR A 194 -14.60 0.97 -12.35
CA TYR A 194 -15.18 2.25 -11.92
C TYR A 194 -15.21 3.24 -13.09
N VAL A 195 -14.09 3.37 -13.82
CA VAL A 195 -13.96 4.27 -14.99
C VAL A 195 -14.79 3.77 -16.18
N ASN A 196 -14.72 2.48 -16.53
CA ASN A 196 -15.44 1.93 -17.70
C ASN A 196 -16.96 1.85 -17.57
N ARG A 197 -17.53 1.94 -16.37
CA ARG A 197 -19.01 1.97 -16.20
C ARG A 197 -19.59 3.38 -16.27
N ARG A 198 -18.77 4.42 -16.01
CA ARG A 198 -19.18 5.82 -16.19
C ARG A 198 -19.32 6.18 -17.66
N THR A 199 -18.44 5.67 -18.52
CA THR A 199 -18.49 5.90 -19.97
C THR A 199 -19.69 5.28 -20.67
N LYS A 200 -20.43 4.38 -20.00
CA LYS A 200 -21.65 3.74 -20.52
C LYS A 200 -22.96 4.30 -19.97
N SER A 201 -22.90 5.28 -19.06
CA SER A 201 -24.08 5.89 -18.41
C SER A 201 -24.24 7.39 -18.71
N GLY A 202 -23.59 7.88 -19.76
CA GLY A 202 -23.80 9.20 -20.36
C GLY A 202 -24.51 9.11 -21.71
#